data_AF-A0A6P2A0N2-F1
#
_entry.id   AF-A0A6P2A0N2-F1
#
_cell.length_a   1.000
_cell.length_b   1.000
_cell.length_c   1.000
_cell.angle_alpha   90.00
_cell.angle_beta   90.00
_cell.angle_gamma   90.00
#
_symmetry.space_group_name_H-M   'P 1'
#
loop_
_entity.id
_entity.type
_entity.pdbx_description
1 polymer ?
#
loop_
_entity_poly.entity_id
_entity_poly.type
_entity_poly.pdbx_seq_one_letter_code
_entity_poly.pdbx_strand_id
1 'polypeptide(L)'
;MTDPYDFEDDDFDFDDEEIFKIKRISEMTEGERLQRFKRFFDSSSRAMLQNCLFRIINDENGTGTLEILCPNEAIKQRLYRKKRKITNNINTCWSHIRWFSLCIEQNGKLCCQKYTRNGDLVTPEANS
;
A
#
# COMPACT_ATOMS: atom_id res chain seq x y z
N MET A 1 10.00 28.50 -32.69
CA MET A 1 10.59 27.17 -32.47
C MET A 1 10.43 26.90 -30.99
N THR A 2 9.34 26.22 -30.63
CA THR A 2 8.90 25.95 -29.25
C THR A 2 9.42 24.58 -28.85
N ASP A 3 9.98 24.50 -27.64
CA ASP A 3 10.57 23.30 -27.06
C ASP A 3 9.49 22.22 -26.83
N PRO A 4 9.67 20.96 -27.29
CA PRO A 4 8.68 19.90 -27.17
C PRO A 4 8.73 19.12 -25.84
N TYR A 5 9.45 19.59 -24.83
CA TYR A 5 9.52 18.96 -23.50
C TYR A 5 9.21 19.93 -22.35
N ASP A 6 8.29 20.86 -22.57
CA ASP A 6 7.55 21.49 -21.47
C ASP A 6 6.40 20.54 -21.11
N PHE A 7 6.74 19.44 -20.41
CA PHE A 7 5.74 18.73 -19.64
C PHE A 7 5.42 19.66 -18.47
N GLU A 8 4.42 20.53 -18.70
CA GLU A 8 3.63 21.09 -17.64
C GLU A 8 3.37 19.95 -16.64
N ASP A 9 3.82 20.16 -15.41
CA ASP A 9 3.36 19.39 -14.27
C ASP A 9 1.87 19.20 -14.48
N ASP A 10 1.45 17.95 -14.64
CA ASP A 10 0.08 17.53 -14.83
C ASP A 10 -0.65 17.89 -13.52
N ASP A 11 -0.93 19.19 -13.37
CA ASP A 11 -1.84 19.83 -12.42
C ASP A 11 -3.19 19.24 -12.78
N PHE A 12 -3.39 18.06 -12.21
CA PHE A 12 -4.62 17.32 -12.34
C PHE A 12 -5.67 18.11 -11.54
N ASP A 13 -6.41 18.96 -12.26
CA ASP A 13 -7.63 19.62 -11.84
C ASP A 13 -8.49 18.65 -11.02
N PHE A 14 -8.51 18.86 -9.70
CA PHE A 14 -9.56 18.36 -8.83
C PHE A 14 -10.02 19.54 -7.98
N ASP A 15 -11.25 19.97 -8.26
CA ASP A 15 -12.05 20.94 -7.53
C ASP A 15 -11.60 21.14 -6.08
N ASP A 16 -11.09 22.33 -5.80
CA ASP A 16 -10.73 22.84 -4.47
C ASP A 16 -11.92 22.92 -3.49
N GLU A 17 -13.12 22.43 -3.84
CA GLU A 17 -14.31 22.43 -2.96
C GLU A 17 -14.43 21.20 -2.05
N GLU A 18 -13.69 20.11 -2.29
CA GLU A 18 -13.50 19.05 -1.28
C GLU A 18 -12.16 19.22 -0.57
N ILE A 19 -11.99 20.39 0.07
CA ILE A 19 -11.16 20.50 1.27
C ILE A 19 -11.78 19.52 2.28
N PHE A 20 -11.38 18.25 2.19
CA PHE A 20 -11.56 17.26 3.23
C PHE A 20 -11.12 17.97 4.50
N LYS A 21 -12.07 18.32 5.38
CA LYS A 21 -11.81 18.42 6.82
C LYS A 21 -10.87 17.26 7.08
N ILE A 22 -9.60 17.54 7.42
CA ILE A 22 -8.59 16.50 7.61
C ILE A 22 -9.10 15.68 8.77
N LYS A 23 -9.89 14.64 8.48
CA LYS A 23 -10.49 13.78 9.47
C LYS A 23 -9.33 13.19 10.24
N ARG A 24 -9.46 13.12 11.56
CA ARG A 24 -8.43 12.43 12.33
C ARG A 24 -8.42 10.98 11.86
N ILE A 25 -7.26 10.33 11.87
CA ILE A 25 -7.14 8.91 11.46
C ILE A 25 -8.14 8.04 12.24
N SER A 26 -8.43 8.39 13.49
CA SER A 26 -9.43 7.74 14.36
C SER A 26 -10.87 7.79 13.84
N GLU A 27 -11.20 8.77 12.99
CA GLU A 27 -12.53 9.02 12.44
C GLU A 27 -12.67 8.53 10.99
N MET A 28 -11.57 8.04 10.38
CA MET A 28 -11.56 7.51 9.02
C MET A 28 -11.99 6.05 8.99
N THR A 29 -12.83 5.72 8.02
CA THR A 29 -13.11 4.35 7.61
C THR A 29 -11.87 3.68 7.01
N GLU A 30 -11.88 2.35 6.94
CA GLU A 30 -10.78 1.59 6.32
C GLU A 30 -10.56 1.96 4.84
N GLY A 31 -11.64 2.26 4.11
CA GLY A 31 -11.56 2.74 2.72
C GLY A 31 -10.87 4.10 2.59
N GLU A 32 -11.21 5.06 3.46
CA GLU A 32 -10.57 6.38 3.50
C GLU A 32 -9.08 6.28 3.88
N ARG A 33 -8.74 5.43 4.86
CA ARG A 33 -7.33 5.14 5.23
C ARG A 33 -6.56 4.54 4.06
N LEU A 34 -7.17 3.63 3.30
CA LEU A 34 -6.57 3.03 2.12
C LEU A 34 -6.36 4.06 0.99
N GLN A 35 -7.33 4.95 0.76
CA GLN A 35 -7.18 6.02 -0.21
C GLN A 35 -6.05 6.98 0.19
N ARG A 36 -5.97 7.34 1.48
CA ARG A 36 -4.85 8.13 2.02
C ARG A 36 -3.52 7.41 1.87
N PHE A 37 -3.47 6.10 2.14
CA PHE A 37 -2.27 5.29 1.94
C PHE A 37 -1.77 5.36 0.50
N LYS A 38 -2.67 5.21 -0.48
CA LYS A 38 -2.35 5.30 -1.92
C LYS A 38 -1.82 6.68 -2.33
N ARG A 39 -2.25 7.77 -1.66
CA ARG A 39 -1.79 9.15 -1.94
C ARG A 39 -0.32 9.39 -1.60
N PHE A 40 0.30 8.62 -0.70
CA PHE A 40 1.74 8.76 -0.40
C PHE A 40 2.65 8.27 -1.54
N PHE A 41 2.09 7.68 -2.59
CA PHE A 41 2.83 7.12 -3.71
C PHE A 41 2.74 8.03 -4.94
N ASP A 42 3.84 8.08 -5.70
CA ASP A 42 3.91 8.71 -7.01
C ASP A 42 2.86 8.10 -7.96
N SER A 43 2.51 8.81 -9.05
CA SER A 43 1.47 8.42 -10.01
C SER A 43 1.67 6.98 -10.51
N SER A 44 2.89 6.62 -10.90
CA SER A 44 3.25 5.27 -11.35
C SER A 44 2.97 4.19 -10.30
N SER A 45 3.41 4.42 -9.06
CA SER A 45 3.22 3.47 -7.94
C SER A 45 1.77 3.39 -7.50
N ARG A 46 1.04 4.51 -7.57
CA ARG A 46 -0.38 4.59 -7.28
C ARG A 46 -1.19 3.77 -8.29
N ALA A 47 -0.87 3.85 -9.58
CA ALA A 47 -1.48 3.03 -10.61
C ALA A 47 -1.25 1.52 -10.36
N MET A 48 -0.05 1.13 -9.92
CA MET A 48 0.20 -0.27 -9.52
C MET A 48 -0.66 -0.70 -8.33
N LEU A 49 -0.76 0.15 -7.30
CA LEU A 49 -1.58 -0.12 -6.12
C LEU A 49 -3.08 -0.09 -6.41
N GLN A 50 -3.55 0.64 -7.42
CA GLN A 50 -4.95 0.63 -7.86
C GLN A 50 -5.35 -0.72 -8.46
N ASN A 51 -4.41 -1.40 -9.13
CA ASN A 51 -4.61 -2.74 -9.67
C ASN A 51 -4.50 -3.86 -8.61
N CYS A 52 -4.16 -3.53 -7.37
CA CYS A 52 -4.06 -4.49 -6.27
C CYS A 52 -5.36 -4.51 -5.45
N LEU A 53 -5.67 -5.68 -4.89
CA LEU A 53 -6.70 -5.81 -3.86
C LEU A 53 -6.06 -5.71 -2.47
N PHE A 54 -6.84 -5.23 -1.51
CA PHE A 54 -6.35 -5.00 -0.14
C PHE A 54 -7.24 -5.71 0.86
N ARG A 55 -6.61 -6.33 1.85
CA ARG A 55 -7.29 -6.97 2.98
C ARG A 55 -6.53 -6.66 4.25
N ILE A 56 -7.24 -6.42 5.34
CA ILE A 56 -6.64 -6.30 6.67
C ILE A 56 -6.94 -7.59 7.41
N ILE A 57 -5.89 -8.27 7.88
CA ILE A 57 -5.99 -9.41 8.79
C ILE A 57 -5.65 -8.89 10.18
N ASN A 58 -6.58 -9.06 11.12
CA ASN A 58 -6.35 -8.76 12.53
C ASN A 58 -5.92 -10.04 13.25
N ASP A 59 -4.81 -9.98 13.95
CA ASP A 59 -4.32 -11.02 14.85
C ASP A 59 -4.99 -10.87 16.23
N GLU A 60 -5.11 -11.97 16.98
CA GLU A 60 -5.76 -12.01 18.30
C GLU A 60 -5.09 -11.07 19.32
N ASN A 61 -3.82 -10.74 19.13
CA ASN A 61 -3.04 -9.83 19.96
C ASN A 61 -3.35 -8.34 19.74
N GLY A 62 -4.40 -8.01 18.96
CA GLY A 62 -4.78 -6.63 18.63
C GLY A 62 -3.87 -5.95 17.60
N THR A 63 -2.94 -6.70 17.02
CA THR A 63 -2.09 -6.26 15.90
C THR A 63 -2.70 -6.68 14.58
N GLY A 64 -2.34 -6.02 13.49
CA GLY A 64 -2.83 -6.36 12.16
C GLY A 64 -1.74 -6.49 11.10
N THR A 65 -2.11 -7.14 10.01
CA THR A 65 -1.31 -7.26 8.78
C THR A 65 -2.13 -6.73 7.60
N LEU A 66 -1.55 -5.78 6.85
CA LEU A 66 -2.12 -5.33 5.58
C LEU A 66 -1.68 -6.27 4.47
N GLU A 67 -2.59 -7.07 3.93
CA GLU A 67 -2.35 -7.89 2.74
C GLU A 67 -2.64 -7.09 1.47
N ILE A 68 -1.66 -7.08 0.57
CA ILE A 68 -1.75 -6.47 -0.75
C ILE A 68 -1.69 -7.61 -1.76
N LEU A 69 -2.85 -7.94 -2.32
CA LEU A 69 -2.99 -8.93 -3.38
C LEU A 69 -2.62 -8.30 -4.72
N CYS A 70 -1.46 -8.69 -5.23
CA CYS A 70 -0.92 -8.26 -6.50
C CYS A 70 -1.50 -9.13 -7.63
N PRO A 71 -1.90 -8.53 -8.76
CA PRO A 71 -2.49 -9.29 -9.86
C PRO A 71 -1.45 -10.12 -10.65
N ASN A 72 -0.16 -9.80 -10.54
CA ASN A 72 0.93 -10.55 -11.15
C ASN A 72 2.27 -10.35 -10.43
N GLU A 73 3.26 -11.17 -10.79
CA GLU A 73 4.57 -11.18 -10.13
C GLU A 73 5.36 -9.91 -10.46
N ALA A 74 5.17 -9.31 -11.64
CA ALA A 74 5.85 -8.07 -12.01
C ALA A 74 5.47 -6.90 -11.07
N ILE A 75 4.18 -6.76 -10.75
CA ILE A 75 3.71 -5.74 -9.78
C ILE A 75 4.21 -6.06 -8.38
N LYS A 76 4.14 -7.33 -7.96
CA LYS A 76 4.67 -7.77 -6.66
C LYS A 76 6.16 -7.42 -6.50
N GLN A 77 6.98 -7.70 -7.51
CA GLN A 77 8.42 -7.38 -7.49
C GLN A 77 8.68 -5.87 -7.44
N ARG A 78 7.88 -5.06 -8.15
CA ARG A 78 7.98 -3.60 -8.09
C ARG A 78 7.57 -3.04 -6.71
N LEU A 79 6.52 -3.58 -6.11
CA LEU A 79 6.10 -3.21 -4.76
C LEU A 79 7.09 -3.67 -3.70
N TYR A 80 7.70 -4.85 -3.87
CA TYR A 80 8.78 -5.35 -3.01
C TYR A 80 9.95 -4.35 -2.95
N ARG A 81 10.38 -3.80 -4.09
CA ARG A 81 11.43 -2.75 -4.12
C ARG A 81 11.03 -1.49 -3.35
N LYS A 82 9.73 -1.26 -3.17
CA LYS A 82 9.15 -0.13 -2.41
C LYS A 82 8.73 -0.51 -0.99
N LYS A 83 9.13 -1.68 -0.48
CA LYS A 83 8.78 -2.19 0.86
C LYS A 83 8.94 -1.15 1.97
N ARG A 84 10.07 -0.43 2.02
CA ARG A 84 10.34 0.58 3.05
C ARG A 84 9.32 1.73 3.01
N LYS A 85 8.91 2.16 1.81
CA LYS A 85 7.89 3.19 1.62
C LYS A 85 6.51 2.69 2.05
N ILE A 86 6.16 1.45 1.70
CA ILE A 86 4.94 0.79 2.16
C ILE A 86 4.89 0.79 3.69
N THR A 87 5.93 0.28 4.33
CA THR A 87 5.95 0.12 5.79
C THR A 87 5.94 1.45 6.54
N ASN A 88 6.65 2.46 6.05
CA ASN A 88 6.64 3.79 6.66
C ASN A 88 5.24 4.41 6.63
N ASN A 89 4.56 4.30 5.49
CA ASN A 89 3.25 4.91 5.30
C ASN A 89 2.12 4.13 5.99
N ILE A 90 2.26 2.81 6.17
CA ILE A 90 1.27 2.03 6.94
C ILE A 90 1.11 2.60 8.35
N ASN A 91 2.21 2.90 9.04
CA ASN A 91 2.16 3.46 10.41
C ASN A 91 1.45 4.82 10.48
N THR A 92 1.39 5.55 9.36
CA THR A 92 0.71 6.85 9.28
C THR A 92 -0.79 6.73 9.02
N CYS A 93 -1.25 5.57 8.54
CA CYS A 93 -2.66 5.31 8.27
C CYS A 93 -3.30 4.39 9.31
N TRP A 94 -2.54 3.48 9.89
CA TRP A 94 -3.01 2.49 10.86
C TRP A 94 -2.02 2.35 12.01
N SER A 95 -2.51 2.52 13.24
CA SER A 95 -1.70 2.35 14.45
C SER A 95 -1.55 0.89 14.90
N HIS A 96 -2.53 0.04 14.57
CA HIS A 96 -2.56 -1.37 14.97
C HIS A 96 -1.92 -2.30 13.94
N ILE A 97 -1.80 -1.88 12.67
CA ILE A 97 -1.16 -2.67 11.62
C ILE A 97 0.36 -2.56 11.76
N ARG A 98 1.01 -3.69 12.04
CA ARG A 98 2.47 -3.76 12.24
C ARG A 98 3.22 -4.41 11.09
N TRP A 99 2.51 -5.18 10.28
CA TRP A 99 3.08 -5.93 9.16
C TRP A 99 2.32 -5.66 7.87
N PHE A 100 2.97 -5.99 6.76
CA PHE A 100 2.28 -6.10 5.49
C PHE A 100 2.69 -7.37 4.77
N SER A 101 1.81 -7.87 3.93
CA SER A 101 2.06 -9.03 3.09
C SER A 101 1.88 -8.67 1.63
N LEU A 102 2.80 -9.10 0.78
CA LEU A 102 2.60 -9.10 -0.67
C LEU A 102 2.16 -10.48 -1.10
N CYS A 103 0.94 -10.58 -1.62
CA CYS A 103 0.32 -11.83 -2.02
C CYS A 103 0.17 -11.87 -3.54
N ILE A 104 0.24 -13.08 -4.10
CA ILE A 104 -0.07 -13.36 -5.50
C ILE A 104 -0.77 -14.70 -5.56
N GLU A 105 -1.76 -14.83 -6.44
CA GLU A 105 -2.36 -16.12 -6.72
C GLU A 105 -1.51 -16.87 -7.77
N GLN A 106 -1.00 -18.04 -7.39
CA GLN A 106 -0.25 -18.93 -8.27
C GLN A 106 -0.87 -20.32 -8.22
N ASN A 107 -1.29 -20.85 -9.37
CA ASN A 107 -1.87 -22.20 -9.48
C ASN A 107 -3.07 -22.43 -8.52
N GLY A 108 -3.93 -21.41 -8.34
CA GLY A 108 -5.09 -21.46 -7.44
C GLY A 108 -4.73 -21.41 -5.94
N LYS A 109 -3.49 -21.11 -5.59
CA LYS A 109 -3.04 -20.92 -4.21
C LYS A 109 -2.54 -19.49 -3.99
N LEU A 110 -2.92 -18.90 -2.86
CA LEU A 110 -2.45 -17.58 -2.47
C LEU A 110 -1.05 -17.70 -1.82
N CYS A 111 -0.03 -17.18 -2.51
CA CYS A 111 1.34 -17.15 -2.04
C CYS A 111 1.66 -15.76 -1.46
N CYS A 112 1.63 -15.64 -0.13
CA CYS A 112 1.91 -14.41 0.60
C CYS A 112 3.32 -14.38 1.19
N GLN A 113 4.00 -13.26 1.04
CA GLN A 113 5.26 -12.96 1.72
C GLN A 113 5.01 -11.83 2.72
N LYS A 114 5.13 -12.13 4.01
CA LYS A 114 4.92 -11.18 5.11
C LYS A 114 6.22 -10.45 5.44
N TYR A 115 6.13 -9.17 5.73
CA TYR A 115 7.27 -8.30 6.00
C TYR A 115 7.11 -7.55 7.32
N THR A 116 8.23 -7.37 8.03
CA THR A 116 8.31 -6.62 9.30
C THR A 116 8.23 -5.11 9.08
N ARG A 117 8.15 -4.37 10.19
CA ARG A 117 8.24 -2.90 10.19
C ARG A 117 9.55 -2.38 9.55
N ASN A 118 10.61 -3.19 9.57
CA ASN A 118 11.90 -2.84 8.97
C ASN A 118 11.98 -3.24 7.49
N GLY A 119 10.96 -3.93 6.96
CA GLY A 119 10.94 -4.47 5.61
C GLY A 119 11.71 -5.79 5.48
N ASP A 120 12.00 -6.45 6.59
CA ASP A 120 12.60 -7.78 6.60
C ASP A 120 11.52 -8.84 6.34
N LEU A 121 11.87 -9.89 5.61
CA LEU A 121 10.94 -10.99 5.37
C LEU A 121 10.70 -11.73 6.70
N VAL A 122 9.43 -11.87 7.07
CA VAL A 122 9.04 -12.77 8.16
C VAL A 122 9.07 -14.17 7.57
N THR A 123 10.18 -14.87 7.75
CA THR A 123 10.22 -16.32 7.47
C THR A 123 9.32 -17.01 8.48
N PRO A 124 8.42 -17.92 8.06
CA PRO A 124 7.77 -18.80 9.02
C PRO A 124 8.86 -19.52 9.79
N GLU A 125 8.82 -19.44 11.13
CA GLU A 125 9.76 -20.18 11.97
C GLU A 125 9.71 -21.65 11.52
N ALA A 126 10.85 -22.16 11.09
CA ALA A 126 11.03 -23.58 10.87
C ALA A 126 10.87 -24.24 12.24
N ASN A 127 9.67 -24.70 12.55
CA ASN A 127 9.47 -25.67 13.61
C ASN A 127 10.20 -26.95 13.16
N SER A 128 11.46 -27.07 13.57
CA SER A 128 12.20 -28.34 13.63
C SER A 128 11.69 -29.19 14.78
#